data_AF-A0A850A245-F1
#
_entry.id   AF-A0A850A245-F1
#
_cell.length_a   1.000
_cell.length_b   1.000
_cell.length_c   1.000
_cell.angle_alpha   90.00
_cell.angle_beta   90.00
_cell.angle_gamma   90.00
#
_symmetry.space_group_name_H-M   'P 1'
#
loop_
_entity.id
_entity.type
_entity.pdbx_description
1 polymer ?
#
loop_
_entity_poly.entity_id
_entity_poly.type
_entity_poly.pdbx_seq_one_letter_code
_entity_poly.pdbx_strand_id
1 'polypeptide(L)'
;MIPHKLRLQNFLSYGEDLDPLEFAGMHLVCLTGQNGHGKSALLDAITWALWGRARAASDDDLIHSGRSEMQVEFEFELAGQRYNVIRKRLIAGRSRRSDLEIGVWEEDAGAWRPLTEPSLRATQTRIIDLLRMEYDTFIHSAFLKQGEADAFTSKSPSQRKDILAAILNLAQYDLYAEQAKTLAREAEGRAALIQQRLREIEAELAQRPQFEEDVRRFSLTESAARAQRSQADQAVAEARLAVQDLANKRAALQELQRRLQQAQRAEAETAQQLHAAATRVQSLEALLAQRQAIEDGYAALATARSEEEAWRKRLQALRPLEQEQQRLQRAWLEAKARAEQALTLAQREAQEAETRARSAAGLSEDAARVRQEIEHLHRQQEEALGLRQQLAGLAASRSQQQTEKERVEVEGKRLRERQEMLRSGETATCPVCRRPLDEEGRGHLEREYETQLQGLREQVRAAQEAMKGIAAAETEAQQALAQIERALRSLPSLQRQAAEIETALEQAQRGAAALPALQA
;
A
#
# COMPACT_ATOMS: atom_id res chain seq x y z
N MET A 1 140.82 0.07 -71.82
CA MET A 1 140.37 0.55 -73.14
C MET A 1 141.59 0.60 -74.06
N ILE A 2 141.57 -0.15 -75.16
CA ILE A 2 142.67 -0.22 -76.13
C ILE A 2 142.16 0.27 -77.49
N PRO A 3 142.73 1.34 -78.10
CA PRO A 3 142.34 1.81 -79.42
C PRO A 3 142.52 0.73 -80.51
N HIS A 4 141.55 0.59 -81.40
CA HIS A 4 141.57 -0.38 -82.49
C HIS A 4 141.60 0.31 -83.86
N LYS A 5 140.75 1.31 -84.06
CA LYS A 5 140.64 2.05 -85.32
C LYS A 5 140.14 3.46 -85.07
N LEU A 6 140.67 4.45 -85.78
CA LEU A 6 140.16 5.82 -85.78
C LEU A 6 139.96 6.29 -87.22
N ARG A 7 138.72 6.64 -87.57
CA ARG A 7 138.36 7.24 -88.84
C ARG A 7 137.85 8.66 -88.60
N LEU A 8 138.41 9.60 -89.35
CA LEU A 8 138.09 11.02 -89.29
C LEU A 8 137.56 11.48 -90.64
N GLN A 9 136.48 12.27 -90.60
CA GLN A 9 135.95 12.94 -91.78
C GLN A 9 135.68 14.40 -91.41
N ASN A 10 136.30 15.33 -92.15
CA ASN A 10 136.13 16.77 -91.97
C ASN A 10 136.38 17.26 -90.52
N PHE A 11 137.35 16.68 -89.83
CA PHE A 11 137.67 17.00 -88.43
C PHE A 11 138.98 17.80 -88.32
N LEU A 12 138.89 19.06 -87.89
CA LEU A 12 140.02 19.99 -87.75
C LEU A 12 140.90 20.03 -89.02
N SER A 13 142.14 19.56 -88.98
CA SER A 13 143.06 19.55 -90.12
C SER A 13 142.84 18.37 -91.08
N TYR A 14 141.93 17.43 -90.78
CA TYR A 14 141.68 16.20 -91.53
C TYR A 14 140.44 16.35 -92.44
N GLY A 15 140.58 16.10 -93.75
CA GLY A 15 139.54 16.26 -94.78
C GLY A 15 138.62 15.06 -95.01
N GLU A 16 138.04 14.91 -96.22
CA GLU A 16 137.03 13.86 -96.56
C GLU A 16 137.63 12.51 -96.96
N ASP A 17 138.76 12.50 -97.68
CA ASP A 17 139.35 11.29 -98.27
C ASP A 17 140.60 10.85 -97.49
N LEU A 18 140.40 10.41 -96.25
CA LEU A 18 141.46 9.85 -95.40
C LEU A 18 141.21 8.39 -95.09
N ASP A 19 142.24 7.57 -95.30
CA ASP A 19 142.23 6.19 -94.85
C ASP A 19 142.16 6.13 -93.31
N PRO A 20 141.39 5.20 -92.72
CA PRO A 20 141.34 5.03 -91.28
C PRO A 20 142.71 4.70 -90.68
N LEU A 21 143.00 5.27 -89.53
CA LEU A 21 144.17 4.91 -88.74
C LEU A 21 143.87 3.60 -87.99
N GLU A 22 144.39 2.50 -88.50
CA GLU A 22 144.33 1.18 -87.86
C GLU A 22 145.40 1.09 -86.77
N PHE A 23 145.01 0.80 -85.52
CA PHE A 23 145.91 0.65 -84.37
C PHE A 23 146.32 -0.81 -84.10
N ALA A 24 145.73 -1.76 -84.82
CA ALA A 24 146.00 -3.18 -84.64
C ALA A 24 147.51 -3.49 -84.75
N GLY A 25 148.06 -4.15 -83.71
CA GLY A 25 149.48 -4.51 -83.65
C GLY A 25 150.43 -3.37 -83.21
N MET A 26 149.92 -2.17 -82.94
CA MET A 26 150.74 -1.06 -82.43
C MET A 26 150.67 -0.98 -80.89
N HIS A 27 151.82 -1.14 -80.23
CA HIS A 27 151.93 -1.01 -78.77
C HIS A 27 152.49 0.34 -78.31
N LEU A 28 153.30 0.99 -79.16
CA LEU A 28 153.86 2.32 -78.91
C LEU A 28 153.84 3.11 -80.23
N VAL A 29 153.20 4.27 -80.23
CA VAL A 29 153.06 5.13 -81.41
C VAL A 29 153.65 6.50 -81.10
N CYS A 30 154.59 6.96 -81.92
CA CYS A 30 155.12 8.32 -81.85
C CYS A 30 154.56 9.17 -82.98
N LEU A 31 153.76 10.18 -82.65
CA LEU A 31 153.23 11.14 -83.61
C LEU A 31 154.21 12.31 -83.77
N THR A 32 154.92 12.34 -84.90
CA THR A 32 155.92 13.39 -85.22
C THR A 32 155.46 14.26 -86.39
N GLY A 33 155.91 15.51 -86.43
CA GLY A 33 155.55 16.48 -87.47
C GLY A 33 155.70 17.92 -86.99
N GLN A 34 155.58 18.91 -87.86
CA GLN A 34 155.63 20.32 -87.46
C GLN A 34 154.37 20.71 -86.64
N ASN A 35 154.47 21.79 -85.88
CA ASN A 35 153.30 22.33 -85.18
C ASN A 35 152.21 22.72 -86.21
N GLY A 36 150.95 22.50 -85.87
CA GLY A 36 149.82 22.75 -86.78
C GLY A 36 149.44 21.60 -87.73
N HIS A 37 150.22 20.52 -87.81
CA HIS A 37 149.93 19.37 -88.70
C HIS A 37 148.94 18.33 -88.10
N GLY A 38 148.08 18.72 -87.16
CA GLY A 38 146.99 17.85 -86.71
C GLY A 38 147.33 16.74 -85.70
N LYS A 39 148.54 16.70 -85.14
CA LYS A 39 148.93 15.66 -84.14
C LYS A 39 147.99 15.61 -82.94
N SER A 40 147.73 16.76 -82.33
CA SER A 40 146.84 16.84 -81.18
C SER A 40 145.35 16.72 -81.56
N ALA A 41 145.00 16.92 -82.84
CA ALA A 41 143.64 16.72 -83.33
C ALA A 41 143.25 15.22 -83.33
N LEU A 42 144.19 14.28 -83.50
CA LEU A 42 143.91 12.84 -83.36
C LEU A 42 143.43 12.49 -81.95
N LEU A 43 144.09 13.06 -80.94
CA LEU A 43 143.74 12.82 -79.53
C LEU A 43 142.42 13.49 -79.16
N ASP A 44 142.19 14.73 -79.64
CA ASP A 44 140.90 15.40 -79.48
C ASP A 44 139.75 14.63 -80.12
N ALA A 45 139.99 13.97 -81.26
CA ALA A 45 138.98 13.15 -81.91
C ALA A 45 138.55 11.97 -81.02
N ILE A 46 139.50 11.29 -80.38
CA ILE A 46 139.20 10.18 -79.46
C ILE A 46 138.40 10.69 -78.24
N THR A 47 138.84 11.78 -77.61
CA THR A 47 138.13 12.31 -76.43
C THR A 47 136.76 12.86 -76.80
N TRP A 48 136.63 13.43 -78.00
CA TRP A 48 135.36 13.94 -78.50
C TRP A 48 134.40 12.82 -78.85
N ALA A 49 134.86 11.73 -79.48
CA ALA A 49 134.03 10.57 -79.77
C ALA A 49 133.40 10.01 -78.48
N LEU A 50 134.23 9.74 -77.46
CA LEU A 50 133.82 9.06 -76.23
C LEU A 50 133.05 9.97 -75.26
N TRP A 51 133.52 11.19 -75.00
CA TRP A 51 132.93 12.07 -73.98
C TRP A 51 132.24 13.32 -74.54
N GLY A 52 132.30 13.56 -75.85
CA GLY A 52 131.80 14.80 -76.46
C GLY A 52 132.60 16.03 -76.02
N ARG A 53 133.87 15.85 -75.63
CA ARG A 53 134.74 16.91 -75.12
C ARG A 53 136.05 16.94 -75.93
N ALA A 54 136.40 18.13 -76.40
CA ALA A 54 137.67 18.43 -77.05
C ALA A 54 138.27 19.71 -76.46
N ARG A 55 139.47 20.09 -76.91
CA ARG A 55 140.10 21.36 -76.50
C ARG A 55 139.46 22.61 -77.11
N ALA A 56 138.66 22.48 -78.17
CA ALA A 56 137.96 23.59 -78.79
C ALA A 56 136.85 24.16 -77.89
N ALA A 57 136.54 25.45 -78.04
CA ALA A 57 135.53 26.13 -77.24
C ALA A 57 134.09 25.71 -77.61
N SER A 58 133.86 25.37 -78.88
CA SER A 58 132.60 24.86 -79.41
C SER A 58 132.84 23.61 -80.27
N ASP A 59 131.86 22.70 -80.28
CA ASP A 59 131.83 21.57 -81.22
C ASP A 59 131.87 22.04 -82.68
N ASP A 60 131.35 23.22 -82.98
CA ASP A 60 131.34 23.78 -84.34
C ASP A 60 132.75 24.12 -84.83
N ASP A 61 133.65 24.49 -83.92
CA ASP A 61 135.05 24.84 -84.22
C ASP A 61 135.91 23.62 -84.56
N LEU A 62 135.37 22.41 -84.36
CA LEU A 62 136.02 21.16 -84.70
C LEU A 62 135.81 20.76 -86.17
N ILE A 63 134.87 21.40 -86.89
CA ILE A 63 134.60 21.10 -88.30
C ILE A 63 135.71 21.69 -89.18
N HIS A 64 136.19 20.92 -90.15
CA HIS A 64 137.19 21.37 -91.12
C HIS A 64 136.73 22.65 -91.85
N SER A 65 137.64 23.60 -92.02
CA SER A 65 137.32 24.90 -92.61
C SER A 65 136.69 24.75 -94.00
N GLY A 66 135.56 25.43 -94.23
CA GLY A 66 134.80 25.35 -95.49
C GLY A 66 133.85 24.17 -95.60
N ARG A 67 133.72 23.32 -94.57
CA ARG A 67 132.78 22.20 -94.50
C ARG A 67 131.66 22.45 -93.51
N SER A 68 130.54 21.76 -93.70
CA SER A 68 129.32 21.88 -92.89
C SER A 68 129.08 20.69 -91.97
N GLU A 69 129.86 19.62 -92.09
CA GLU A 69 129.70 18.41 -91.28
C GLU A 69 131.05 17.80 -90.92
N MET A 70 131.10 17.09 -89.79
CA MET A 70 132.22 16.26 -89.38
C MET A 70 131.73 14.95 -88.76
N GLN A 71 132.56 13.92 -88.86
CA GLN A 71 132.35 12.63 -88.22
C GLN A 71 133.65 12.10 -87.64
N VAL A 72 133.55 11.55 -86.44
CA VAL A 72 134.59 10.72 -85.83
C VAL A 72 134.01 9.36 -85.54
N GLU A 73 134.66 8.33 -86.05
CA GLU A 73 134.39 6.94 -85.75
C GLU A 73 135.60 6.36 -85.04
N PHE A 74 135.37 5.86 -83.83
CA PHE A 74 136.40 5.30 -82.97
C PHE A 74 136.03 3.89 -82.54
N GLU A 75 136.85 2.92 -82.95
CA GLU A 75 136.75 1.54 -82.48
C GLU A 75 137.79 1.28 -81.39
N PHE A 76 137.37 0.63 -80.32
CA PHE A 76 138.24 0.25 -79.21
C PHE A 76 137.82 -1.07 -78.59
N GLU A 77 138.74 -1.68 -77.87
CA GLU A 77 138.49 -2.87 -77.05
C GLU A 77 138.41 -2.50 -75.56
N LEU A 78 137.43 -3.05 -74.86
CA LEU A 78 137.28 -2.95 -73.42
C LEU A 78 136.87 -4.31 -72.84
N ALA A 79 137.67 -4.82 -71.90
CA ALA A 79 137.45 -6.13 -71.25
C ALA A 79 137.23 -7.30 -72.24
N GLY A 80 138.02 -7.35 -73.32
CA GLY A 80 137.95 -8.41 -74.34
C GLY A 80 136.84 -8.23 -75.39
N GLN A 81 136.07 -7.14 -75.32
CA GLN A 81 134.96 -6.87 -76.23
C GLN A 81 135.25 -5.63 -77.10
N ARG A 82 134.99 -5.72 -78.41
CA ARG A 82 135.14 -4.59 -79.35
C ARG A 82 133.89 -3.73 -79.38
N TYR A 83 134.09 -2.42 -79.36
CA TYR A 83 133.06 -1.38 -79.43
C TYR A 83 133.38 -0.38 -80.54
N ASN A 84 132.36 0.17 -81.17
CA ASN A 84 132.47 1.30 -82.09
C ASN A 84 131.64 2.47 -81.58
N VAL A 85 132.20 3.68 -81.61
CA VAL A 85 131.49 4.91 -81.30
C VAL A 85 131.58 5.83 -82.50
N ILE A 86 130.42 6.26 -83.00
CA ILE A 86 130.30 7.18 -84.13
C ILE A 86 129.66 8.45 -83.60
N ARG A 87 130.37 9.57 -83.71
CA ARG A 87 129.85 10.89 -83.36
C ARG A 87 129.88 11.81 -84.57
N LYS A 88 128.75 12.45 -84.84
CA LYS A 88 128.54 13.35 -85.98
C LYS A 88 128.12 14.73 -85.51
N ARG A 89 128.58 15.76 -86.21
CA ARG A 89 128.13 17.14 -86.04
C ARG A 89 127.84 17.74 -87.42
N LEU A 90 126.64 18.30 -87.59
CA LEU A 90 126.17 18.92 -88.83
C LEU A 90 125.68 20.34 -88.54
N ILE A 91 126.15 21.29 -89.35
CA ILE A 91 125.73 22.69 -89.39
C ILE A 91 125.04 22.94 -90.74
N ALA A 92 123.72 23.03 -90.74
CA ALA A 92 122.93 23.33 -91.94
C ALA A 92 122.20 24.68 -91.76
N GLY A 93 122.78 25.75 -92.31
CA GLY A 93 122.26 27.11 -92.14
C GLY A 93 122.30 27.56 -90.68
N ARG A 94 121.13 27.78 -90.06
CA ARG A 94 121.02 28.06 -88.60
C ARG A 94 120.85 26.80 -87.74
N SER A 95 120.62 25.63 -88.35
CA SER A 95 120.39 24.37 -87.65
C SER A 95 121.71 23.68 -87.29
N ARG A 96 121.80 23.18 -86.05
CA ARG A 96 122.92 22.39 -85.53
C ARG A 96 122.38 21.04 -85.08
N ARG A 97 122.86 19.95 -85.66
CA ARG A 97 122.48 18.59 -85.28
C ARG A 97 123.71 17.81 -84.83
N SER A 98 123.56 17.09 -83.73
CA SER A 98 124.57 16.12 -83.26
C SER A 98 123.95 14.73 -83.25
N ASP A 99 124.75 13.75 -83.65
CA ASP A 99 124.39 12.34 -83.56
C ASP A 99 125.46 11.58 -82.80
N LEU A 100 125.04 10.56 -82.05
CA LEU A 100 125.92 9.73 -81.24
C LEU A 100 125.38 8.31 -81.23
N GLU A 101 126.18 7.43 -81.81
CA GLU A 101 125.90 6.01 -81.89
C GLU A 101 127.01 5.23 -81.18
N ILE A 102 126.64 4.14 -80.51
CA ILE A 102 127.57 3.15 -79.97
C ILE A 102 127.10 1.76 -80.34
N GLY A 103 128.02 0.91 -80.76
CA GLY A 103 127.78 -0.50 -81.01
C GLY A 103 128.81 -1.40 -80.35
N VAL A 104 128.45 -2.67 -80.23
CA VAL A 104 129.31 -3.75 -79.74
C VAL A 104 129.42 -4.83 -80.81
N TRP A 105 130.64 -5.33 -81.03
CA TRP A 105 130.91 -6.34 -82.04
C TRP A 105 130.39 -7.71 -81.58
N GLU A 106 129.51 -8.35 -82.33
CA GLU A 106 129.09 -9.71 -82.05
C GLU A 106 129.82 -10.68 -82.97
N GLU A 107 130.74 -11.46 -82.42
CA GLU A 107 131.57 -12.41 -83.19
C GLU A 107 130.71 -13.44 -83.93
N ASP A 108 129.63 -13.91 -83.30
CA ASP A 108 128.71 -14.92 -83.88
C ASP A 108 127.92 -14.39 -85.09
N ALA A 109 127.61 -13.09 -85.12
CA ALA A 109 126.81 -12.46 -86.17
C ALA A 109 127.67 -11.74 -87.22
N GLY A 110 128.96 -11.52 -86.95
CA GLY A 110 129.86 -10.74 -87.80
C GLY A 110 129.41 -9.29 -88.01
N ALA A 111 128.69 -8.71 -87.05
CA ALA A 111 128.06 -7.41 -87.18
C ALA A 111 128.08 -6.60 -85.86
N TRP A 112 127.92 -5.28 -85.98
CA TRP A 112 127.77 -4.38 -84.83
C TRP A 112 126.33 -4.40 -84.31
N ARG A 113 126.12 -4.81 -83.05
CA ARG A 113 124.84 -4.65 -82.36
C ARG A 113 124.75 -3.26 -81.73
N PRO A 114 123.68 -2.48 -81.98
CA PRO A 114 123.53 -1.15 -81.40
C PRO A 114 123.35 -1.22 -79.88
N LEU A 115 124.09 -0.36 -79.18
CA LEU A 115 123.93 -0.03 -77.76
C LEU A 115 123.47 1.42 -77.56
N THR A 116 123.07 2.09 -78.65
CA THR A 116 122.56 3.46 -78.66
C THR A 116 121.22 3.54 -77.92
N GLU A 117 121.06 4.56 -77.07
CA GLU A 117 119.85 4.80 -76.28
C GLU A 117 118.94 5.86 -76.96
N PRO A 118 117.67 6.03 -76.54
CA PRO A 118 116.70 6.91 -77.20
C PRO A 118 117.07 8.40 -77.26
N SER A 119 118.07 8.86 -76.50
CA SER A 119 118.53 10.25 -76.51
C SER A 119 120.04 10.35 -76.42
N LEU A 120 120.62 11.40 -77.00
CA LEU A 120 122.06 11.66 -76.95
C LEU A 120 122.61 11.66 -75.51
N ARG A 121 121.85 12.19 -74.54
CA ARG A 121 122.25 12.17 -73.11
C ARG A 121 122.24 10.77 -72.52
N ALA A 122 121.22 9.96 -72.83
CA ALA A 122 121.16 8.58 -72.38
C ALA A 122 122.30 7.75 -73.00
N THR A 123 122.57 7.94 -74.31
CA THR A 123 123.70 7.27 -74.99
C THR A 123 125.03 7.70 -74.39
N GLN A 124 125.20 8.99 -74.10
CA GLN A 124 126.40 9.49 -73.42
C GLN A 124 126.59 8.86 -72.03
N THR A 125 125.50 8.74 -71.25
CA THR A 125 125.53 8.10 -69.93
C THR A 125 125.88 6.62 -70.06
N ARG A 126 125.32 5.94 -71.07
CA ARG A 126 125.63 4.54 -71.38
C ARG A 126 127.11 4.35 -71.72
N ILE A 127 127.72 5.25 -72.49
CA ILE A 127 129.16 5.22 -72.81
C ILE A 127 129.99 5.44 -71.53
N ILE A 128 129.61 6.41 -70.68
CA ILE A 128 130.31 6.68 -69.42
C ILE A 128 130.22 5.48 -68.46
N ASP A 129 129.03 4.89 -68.32
CA ASP A 129 128.79 3.70 -67.50
C ASP A 129 129.54 2.47 -68.01
N LEU A 130 129.67 2.33 -69.33
CA LEU A 130 130.47 1.28 -69.95
C LEU A 130 131.96 1.46 -69.63
N LEU A 131 132.48 2.67 -69.84
CA LEU A 131 133.87 3.00 -69.54
C LEU A 131 134.18 3.02 -68.04
N ARG A 132 133.13 3.16 -67.20
CA ARG A 132 133.21 3.42 -65.75
C ARG A 132 134.12 4.61 -65.42
N MET A 133 134.19 5.56 -66.34
CA MET A 133 135.18 6.63 -66.29
C MET A 133 134.62 7.91 -66.91
N GLU A 134 134.48 8.92 -66.07
CA GLU A 134 134.14 10.28 -66.49
C GLU A 134 135.30 10.94 -67.24
N TYR A 135 135.00 11.94 -68.06
CA TYR A 135 136.00 12.68 -68.85
C TYR A 135 137.16 13.20 -67.97
N ASP A 136 136.81 13.85 -66.85
CA ASP A 136 137.79 14.39 -65.91
C ASP A 136 138.66 13.30 -65.28
N THR A 137 138.08 12.10 -65.07
CA THR A 137 138.86 10.95 -64.58
C THR A 137 139.82 10.47 -65.65
N PHE A 138 139.40 10.41 -66.92
CA PHE A 138 140.24 9.97 -68.03
C PHE A 138 141.43 10.91 -68.29
N ILE A 139 141.22 12.22 -68.37
CA ILE A 139 142.29 13.21 -68.60
C ILE A 139 143.27 13.36 -67.42
N HIS A 140 142.90 12.88 -66.23
CA HIS A 140 143.78 12.93 -65.05
C HIS A 140 144.43 11.58 -64.72
N SER A 141 143.99 10.49 -65.36
CA SER A 141 144.51 9.14 -65.07
C SER A 141 145.17 8.46 -66.29
N ALA A 142 144.52 8.47 -67.45
CA ALA A 142 144.93 7.71 -68.62
C ALA A 142 145.46 8.60 -69.77
N PHE A 143 145.08 9.88 -69.82
CA PHE A 143 145.51 10.82 -70.85
C PHE A 143 146.19 12.04 -70.26
N LEU A 144 147.53 12.03 -70.22
CA LEU A 144 148.32 13.14 -69.70
C LEU A 144 148.47 14.26 -70.75
N LYS A 145 147.67 15.32 -70.61
CA LYS A 145 147.81 16.52 -71.44
C LYS A 145 149.13 17.22 -71.17
N GLN A 146 149.73 17.77 -72.23
CA GLN A 146 150.96 18.54 -72.14
C GLN A 146 150.76 19.75 -71.22
N GLY A 147 151.48 19.79 -70.08
CA GLY A 147 151.38 20.85 -69.06
C GLY A 147 150.47 20.55 -67.86
N GLU A 148 149.78 19.40 -67.81
CA GLU A 148 148.80 19.07 -66.76
C GLU A 148 149.15 17.80 -65.94
N ALA A 149 150.42 17.37 -65.94
CA ALA A 149 150.84 16.15 -65.25
C ALA A 149 150.61 16.20 -63.71
N ASP A 150 150.51 17.39 -63.11
CA ASP A 150 150.32 17.61 -61.68
C ASP A 150 148.84 17.75 -61.24
N ALA A 151 147.88 17.51 -62.14
CA ALA A 151 146.46 17.78 -61.89
C ALA A 151 145.82 16.88 -60.81
N PHE A 152 146.35 15.68 -60.56
CA PHE A 152 145.88 14.81 -59.48
C PHE A 152 146.52 15.16 -58.12
N THR A 153 147.80 15.49 -58.12
CA THR A 153 148.58 15.83 -56.91
C THR A 153 148.21 17.20 -56.34
N SER A 154 147.65 18.09 -57.15
CA SER A 154 147.16 19.42 -56.76
C SER A 154 145.75 19.46 -56.17
N LYS A 155 144.98 18.36 -56.18
CA LYS A 155 143.60 18.29 -55.62
C LYS A 155 143.57 18.10 -54.09
N SER A 156 142.51 18.59 -53.43
CA SER A 156 142.35 18.49 -51.96
C SER A 156 142.16 17.03 -51.47
N PRO A 157 142.44 16.71 -50.19
CA PRO A 157 142.22 15.37 -49.64
C PRO A 157 140.79 14.84 -49.81
N SER A 158 139.76 15.68 -49.65
CA SER A 158 138.36 15.27 -49.85
C SER A 158 138.11 14.91 -51.32
N GLN A 159 138.52 15.78 -52.25
CA GLN A 159 138.35 15.52 -53.68
C GLN A 159 139.13 14.30 -54.15
N ARG A 160 140.33 14.05 -53.60
CA ARG A 160 141.09 12.82 -53.87
C ARG A 160 140.36 11.59 -53.33
N LYS A 161 139.78 11.67 -52.12
CA LYS A 161 138.93 10.62 -51.56
C LYS A 161 137.71 10.36 -52.44
N ASP A 162 137.05 11.41 -52.93
CA ASP A 162 135.87 11.29 -53.78
C ASP A 162 136.22 10.67 -55.14
N ILE A 163 137.33 11.08 -55.76
CA ILE A 163 137.85 10.47 -56.99
C ILE A 163 138.17 9.00 -56.77
N LEU A 164 138.88 8.65 -55.69
CA LEU A 164 139.18 7.25 -55.36
C LEU A 164 137.92 6.44 -55.03
N ALA A 165 136.96 7.02 -54.30
CA ALA A 165 135.70 6.38 -53.96
C ALA A 165 134.83 6.16 -55.20
N ALA A 166 134.87 7.06 -56.18
CA ALA A 166 134.22 6.90 -57.47
C ALA A 166 134.89 5.82 -58.33
N ILE A 167 136.23 5.81 -58.40
CA ILE A 167 137.00 4.76 -59.09
C ILE A 167 136.73 3.38 -58.49
N LEU A 168 136.64 3.29 -57.15
CA LEU A 168 136.40 2.05 -56.41
C LEU A 168 134.91 1.74 -56.19
N ASN A 169 134.00 2.59 -56.68
CA ASN A 169 132.55 2.45 -56.58
C ASN A 169 132.01 2.20 -55.15
N LEU A 170 132.48 2.97 -54.16
CA LEU A 170 132.15 2.74 -52.73
C LEU A 170 130.78 3.25 -52.28
N ALA A 171 130.02 3.94 -53.14
CA ALA A 171 128.72 4.53 -52.80
C ALA A 171 127.64 3.51 -52.36
N GLN A 172 127.82 2.22 -52.68
CA GLN A 172 126.87 1.16 -52.34
C GLN A 172 126.76 0.93 -50.82
N TYR A 173 127.82 1.19 -50.04
CA TYR A 173 127.81 0.94 -48.60
C TYR A 173 126.93 1.93 -47.82
N ASP A 174 126.81 3.17 -48.32
CA ASP A 174 125.92 4.17 -47.72
C ASP A 174 124.45 3.74 -47.82
N LEU A 175 124.07 3.10 -48.95
CA LEU A 175 122.73 2.55 -49.15
C LEU A 175 122.41 1.45 -48.12
N TYR A 176 123.35 0.52 -47.88
CA TYR A 176 123.16 -0.56 -46.90
C TYR A 176 123.04 -0.04 -45.46
N ALA A 177 123.81 0.99 -45.11
CA ALA A 177 123.73 1.59 -43.78
C ALA A 177 122.35 2.20 -43.51
N GLU A 178 121.75 2.89 -44.47
CA GLU A 178 120.41 3.47 -44.32
C GLU A 178 119.31 2.40 -44.25
N GLN A 179 119.43 1.33 -45.04
CA GLN A 179 118.51 0.19 -44.95
C GLN A 179 118.56 -0.48 -43.57
N ALA A 180 119.76 -0.71 -43.02
CA ALA A 180 119.92 -1.32 -41.70
C ALA A 180 119.31 -0.45 -40.57
N LYS A 181 119.51 0.88 -40.62
CA LYS A 181 118.88 1.81 -39.67
C LYS A 181 117.36 1.77 -39.72
N THR A 182 116.80 1.65 -40.92
CA THR A 182 115.35 1.56 -41.11
C THR A 182 114.78 0.29 -40.46
N LEU A 183 115.40 -0.86 -40.74
CA LEU A 183 115.00 -2.14 -40.15
C LEU A 183 115.10 -2.15 -38.62
N ALA A 184 116.15 -1.54 -38.06
CA ALA A 184 116.32 -1.42 -36.61
C ALA A 184 115.18 -0.62 -35.97
N ARG A 185 114.84 0.55 -36.53
CA ARG A 185 113.73 1.39 -36.05
C ARG A 185 112.39 0.67 -36.12
N GLU A 186 112.13 -0.08 -37.19
CA GLU A 186 110.89 -0.87 -37.32
C GLU A 186 110.82 -2.01 -36.29
N ALA A 187 111.93 -2.66 -35.99
CA ALA A 187 111.99 -3.70 -34.96
C ALA A 187 111.76 -3.11 -33.56
N GLU A 188 112.38 -1.98 -33.24
CA GLU A 188 112.18 -1.26 -31.97
C GLU A 188 110.72 -0.83 -31.79
N GLY A 189 110.10 -0.25 -32.82
CA GLY A 189 108.69 0.14 -32.79
C GLY A 189 107.74 -1.05 -32.54
N ARG A 190 108.00 -2.20 -33.19
CA ARG A 190 107.22 -3.43 -32.96
C ARG A 190 107.40 -3.96 -31.54
N ALA A 191 108.62 -3.96 -31.01
CA ALA A 191 108.90 -4.42 -29.66
C ALA A 191 108.17 -3.55 -28.62
N ALA A 192 108.19 -2.22 -28.79
CA ALA A 192 107.50 -1.29 -27.90
C ALA A 192 105.97 -1.53 -27.87
N LEU A 193 105.35 -1.74 -29.04
CA LEU A 193 103.92 -2.04 -29.14
C LEU A 193 103.55 -3.34 -28.43
N ILE A 194 104.35 -4.39 -28.64
CA ILE A 194 104.13 -5.70 -28.01
C ILE A 194 104.28 -5.57 -26.48
N GLN A 195 105.30 -4.84 -26.01
CA GLN A 195 105.48 -4.60 -24.58
C GLN A 195 104.32 -3.83 -23.95
N GLN A 196 103.75 -2.85 -24.66
CA GLN A 196 102.58 -2.12 -24.17
C GLN A 196 101.38 -3.07 -24.04
N ARG A 197 101.09 -3.87 -25.08
CA ARG A 197 100.01 -4.87 -25.03
C ARG A 197 100.20 -5.88 -23.91
N LEU A 198 101.43 -6.32 -23.68
CA LEU A 198 101.73 -7.25 -22.60
C LEU A 198 101.38 -6.64 -21.23
N ARG A 199 101.75 -5.38 -20.99
CA ARG A 199 101.40 -4.67 -19.75
C ARG A 199 99.89 -4.51 -19.56
N GLU A 200 99.15 -4.23 -20.63
CA GLU A 200 97.68 -4.15 -20.59
C GLU A 200 97.06 -5.50 -20.19
N ILE A 201 97.51 -6.60 -20.82
CA ILE A 201 97.05 -7.96 -20.50
C ILE A 201 97.43 -8.35 -19.06
N GLU A 202 98.64 -8.04 -18.62
CA GLU A 202 99.09 -8.32 -17.25
C GLU A 202 98.26 -7.55 -16.21
N ALA A 203 97.93 -6.27 -16.49
CA ALA A 203 97.09 -5.47 -15.61
C ALA A 203 95.66 -6.03 -15.49
N GLU A 204 95.10 -6.55 -16.59
CA GLU A 204 93.79 -7.21 -16.58
C GLU A 204 93.83 -8.56 -15.84
N LEU A 205 94.85 -9.38 -16.10
CA LEU A 205 95.06 -10.65 -15.40
C LEU A 205 95.27 -10.47 -13.90
N ALA A 206 95.89 -9.37 -13.47
CA ALA A 206 96.06 -9.05 -12.05
C ALA A 206 94.73 -8.85 -11.31
N GLN A 207 93.64 -8.49 -12.02
CA GLN A 207 92.31 -8.32 -11.43
C GLN A 207 91.53 -9.65 -11.31
N ARG A 208 91.99 -10.72 -11.96
CA ARG A 208 91.31 -12.02 -11.98
C ARG A 208 90.99 -12.58 -10.58
N PRO A 209 91.90 -12.56 -9.58
CA PRO A 209 91.58 -13.07 -8.24
C PRO A 209 90.44 -12.30 -7.57
N GLN A 210 90.38 -10.98 -7.81
CA GLN A 210 89.30 -10.15 -7.28
C GLN A 210 87.96 -10.49 -7.92
N PHE A 211 87.92 -10.66 -9.25
CA PHE A 211 86.70 -11.08 -9.94
C PHE A 211 86.24 -12.48 -9.53
N GLU A 212 87.15 -13.43 -9.35
CA GLU A 212 86.82 -14.77 -8.86
C GLU A 212 86.20 -14.73 -7.45
N GLU A 213 86.74 -13.89 -6.55
CA GLU A 213 86.19 -13.70 -5.21
C GLU A 213 84.83 -12.98 -5.24
N ASP A 214 84.66 -11.96 -6.09
CA ASP A 214 83.39 -11.25 -6.24
C ASP A 214 82.30 -12.18 -6.79
N VAL A 215 82.61 -13.01 -7.79
CA VAL A 215 81.69 -14.04 -8.32
C VAL A 215 81.29 -15.01 -7.20
N ARG A 216 82.26 -15.47 -6.40
CA ARG A 216 81.99 -16.38 -5.28
C ARG A 216 81.07 -15.73 -4.24
N ARG A 217 81.34 -14.48 -3.87
CA ARG A 217 80.54 -13.71 -2.92
C ARG A 217 79.12 -13.48 -3.43
N PHE A 218 78.97 -13.06 -4.68
CA PHE A 218 77.66 -12.81 -5.27
C PHE A 218 76.86 -14.11 -5.44
N SER A 219 77.49 -15.21 -5.83
CA SER A 219 76.83 -16.52 -5.93
C SER A 219 76.34 -17.01 -4.56
N LEU A 220 77.14 -16.85 -3.50
CA LEU A 220 76.71 -17.17 -2.14
C LEU A 220 75.53 -16.29 -1.71
N THR A 221 75.60 -14.99 -1.97
CA THR A 221 74.53 -14.04 -1.63
C THR A 221 73.22 -14.36 -2.38
N GLU A 222 73.31 -14.66 -3.68
CA GLU A 222 72.18 -15.08 -4.50
C GLU A 222 71.55 -16.37 -3.96
N SER A 223 72.37 -17.38 -3.64
CA SER A 223 71.91 -18.65 -3.11
C SER A 223 71.17 -18.49 -1.77
N ALA A 224 71.69 -17.63 -0.88
CA ALA A 224 71.08 -17.33 0.41
C ALA A 224 69.74 -16.58 0.23
N ALA A 225 69.71 -15.57 -0.65
CA ALA A 225 68.48 -14.84 -0.98
C ALA A 225 67.42 -15.76 -1.60
N ARG A 226 67.83 -16.70 -2.45
CA ARG A 226 66.94 -17.69 -3.07
C ARG A 226 66.35 -18.65 -2.04
N ALA A 227 67.17 -19.11 -1.08
CA ALA A 227 66.71 -19.95 0.01
C ALA A 227 65.72 -19.21 0.92
N GLN A 228 66.01 -17.96 1.31
CA GLN A 228 65.10 -17.12 2.10
C GLN A 228 63.78 -16.87 1.38
N ARG A 229 63.82 -16.57 0.08
CA ARG A 229 62.61 -16.41 -0.73
C ARG A 229 61.78 -17.70 -0.76
N SER A 230 62.41 -18.86 -0.96
CA SER A 230 61.69 -20.14 -0.97
C SER A 230 61.01 -20.43 0.37
N GLN A 231 61.67 -20.11 1.49
CA GLN A 231 61.07 -20.26 2.83
C GLN A 231 59.90 -19.30 3.04
N ALA A 232 60.04 -18.04 2.60
CA ALA A 232 58.96 -17.05 2.67
C ALA A 232 57.75 -17.47 1.81
N ASP A 233 57.99 -17.97 0.60
CA ASP A 233 56.93 -18.45 -0.30
C ASP A 233 56.19 -19.66 0.30
N GLN A 234 56.91 -20.59 0.96
CA GLN A 234 56.31 -21.70 1.70
C GLN A 234 55.46 -21.21 2.88
N ALA A 235 55.98 -20.31 3.71
CA ALA A 235 55.25 -19.74 4.84
C ALA A 235 53.98 -19.00 4.39
N VAL A 236 54.03 -18.27 3.27
CA VAL A 236 52.86 -17.60 2.68
C VAL A 236 51.83 -18.62 2.19
N ALA A 237 52.26 -19.71 1.55
CA ALA A 237 51.35 -20.76 1.11
C ALA A 237 50.64 -21.44 2.29
N GLU A 238 51.37 -21.78 3.35
CA GLU A 238 50.80 -22.34 4.59
C GLU A 238 49.81 -21.37 5.24
N ALA A 239 50.17 -20.09 5.36
CA ALA A 239 49.29 -19.06 5.91
C ALA A 239 48.00 -18.91 5.09
N ARG A 240 48.07 -18.97 3.76
CA ARG A 240 46.89 -18.91 2.89
C ARG A 240 45.96 -20.10 3.11
N LEU A 241 46.50 -21.30 3.21
CA LEU A 241 45.71 -22.51 3.50
C LEU A 241 45.05 -22.41 4.88
N ALA A 242 45.78 -21.95 5.90
CA ALA A 242 45.25 -21.75 7.24
C ALA A 242 44.12 -20.71 7.28
N VAL A 243 44.26 -19.59 6.54
CA VAL A 243 43.22 -18.57 6.42
C VAL A 243 41.96 -19.13 5.74
N GLN A 244 42.13 -19.92 4.67
CA GLN A 244 41.00 -20.55 3.98
C GLN A 244 40.29 -21.57 4.87
N ASP A 245 41.02 -22.42 5.59
CA ASP A 245 40.47 -23.36 6.56
C ASP A 245 39.69 -22.64 7.67
N LEU A 246 40.25 -21.54 8.22
CA LEU A 246 39.57 -20.73 9.23
C LEU A 246 38.28 -20.08 8.68
N ALA A 247 38.29 -19.61 7.44
CA ALA A 247 37.10 -19.05 6.80
C ALA A 247 36.00 -20.12 6.64
N ASN A 248 36.37 -21.33 6.20
CA ASN A 248 35.44 -22.46 6.09
C ASN A 248 34.87 -22.86 7.45
N LYS A 249 35.71 -22.93 8.49
CA LYS A 249 35.29 -23.23 9.86
C LYS A 249 34.35 -22.16 10.42
N ARG A 250 34.59 -20.88 10.14
CA ARG A 250 33.68 -19.79 10.54
C ARG A 250 32.32 -19.89 9.85
N ALA A 251 32.29 -20.17 8.55
CA ALA A 251 31.05 -20.36 7.80
C ALA A 251 30.26 -21.57 8.35
N ALA A 252 30.95 -22.69 8.62
CA ALA A 252 30.34 -23.87 9.23
C ALA A 252 29.76 -23.57 10.63
N LEU A 253 30.49 -22.81 11.45
CA LEU A 253 30.02 -22.40 12.78
C LEU A 253 28.78 -21.50 12.70
N GLN A 254 28.73 -20.53 11.79
CA GLN A 254 27.57 -19.68 11.58
C GLN A 254 26.33 -20.48 11.16
N GLU A 255 26.50 -21.44 10.24
CA GLU A 255 25.39 -22.32 9.84
C GLU A 255 24.91 -23.20 11.00
N LEU A 256 25.84 -23.74 11.80
CA LEU A 256 25.50 -24.53 12.98
C LEU A 256 24.74 -23.69 14.03
N GLN A 257 25.17 -22.44 14.26
CA GLN A 257 24.48 -21.50 15.14
C GLN A 257 23.06 -21.18 14.66
N ARG A 258 22.87 -20.99 13.35
CA ARG A 258 21.54 -20.77 12.76
C ARG A 258 20.64 -21.97 12.95
N ARG A 259 21.16 -23.19 12.71
CA ARG A 259 20.41 -24.44 12.95
C ARG A 259 20.05 -24.63 14.41
N LEU A 260 20.97 -24.32 15.33
CA LEU A 260 20.71 -24.39 16.76
C LEU A 260 19.59 -23.43 17.17
N GLN A 261 19.63 -22.17 16.70
CA GLN A 261 18.56 -21.20 16.99
C GLN A 261 17.20 -21.64 16.42
N GLN A 262 17.18 -22.22 15.22
CA GLN A 262 15.94 -22.77 14.64
C GLN A 262 15.40 -23.94 15.46
N ALA A 263 16.27 -24.87 15.86
CA ALA A 263 15.90 -26.00 16.70
C ALA A 263 15.36 -25.55 18.06
N GLN A 264 15.99 -24.57 18.71
CA GLN A 264 15.52 -24.00 19.98
C GLN A 264 14.15 -23.32 19.86
N ARG A 265 13.89 -22.61 18.76
CA ARG A 265 12.55 -22.02 18.50
C ARG A 265 11.50 -23.11 18.30
N ALA A 266 11.80 -24.12 17.49
CA ALA A 266 10.90 -25.24 17.26
C ALA A 266 10.61 -26.02 18.56
N GLU A 267 11.62 -26.23 19.40
CA GLU A 267 11.46 -26.85 20.72
C GLU A 267 10.53 -26.02 21.62
N ALA A 268 10.74 -24.70 21.68
CA ALA A 268 9.90 -23.80 22.47
C ALA A 268 8.43 -23.78 21.99
N GLU A 269 8.21 -23.72 20.67
CA GLU A 269 6.87 -23.81 20.07
C GLU A 269 6.20 -25.15 20.40
N THR A 270 6.95 -26.25 20.25
CA THR A 270 6.45 -27.61 20.57
C THR A 270 6.10 -27.73 22.04
N ALA A 271 6.93 -27.19 22.94
CA ALA A 271 6.67 -27.19 24.38
C ALA A 271 5.40 -26.40 24.73
N GLN A 272 5.18 -25.24 24.10
CA GLN A 272 3.96 -24.46 24.26
C GLN A 272 2.71 -25.21 23.77
N GLN A 273 2.81 -25.84 22.59
CA GLN A 273 1.71 -26.65 22.05
C GLN A 273 1.39 -27.83 22.95
N LEU A 274 2.41 -28.51 23.48
CA LEU A 274 2.24 -29.62 24.42
C LEU A 274 1.58 -29.16 25.72
N HIS A 275 1.99 -28.01 26.27
CA HIS A 275 1.38 -27.44 27.47
C HIS A 275 -0.10 -27.06 27.24
N ALA A 276 -0.40 -26.43 26.11
CA ALA A 276 -1.78 -26.08 25.74
C ALA A 276 -2.64 -27.34 25.53
N ALA A 277 -2.10 -28.37 24.88
CA ALA A 277 -2.77 -29.65 24.70
C ALA A 277 -3.03 -30.34 26.05
N ALA A 278 -2.04 -30.38 26.96
CA ALA A 278 -2.19 -30.95 28.29
C ALA A 278 -3.27 -30.22 29.12
N THR A 279 -3.28 -28.89 29.07
CA THR A 279 -4.29 -28.06 29.75
C THR A 279 -5.69 -28.34 29.18
N ARG A 280 -5.80 -28.48 27.85
CA ARG A 280 -7.05 -28.82 27.19
C ARG A 280 -7.53 -30.22 27.58
N VAL A 281 -6.64 -31.21 27.62
CA VAL A 281 -6.96 -32.57 28.09
C VAL A 281 -7.49 -32.51 29.52
N GLN A 282 -6.80 -31.83 30.44
CA GLN A 282 -7.29 -31.67 31.82
C GLN A 282 -8.68 -31.03 31.89
N SER A 283 -8.95 -29.99 31.09
CA SER A 283 -10.28 -29.35 31.06
C SER A 283 -11.37 -30.29 30.55
N LEU A 284 -11.05 -31.12 29.55
CA LEU A 284 -11.99 -32.10 29.00
C LEU A 284 -12.20 -33.28 29.96
N GLU A 285 -11.16 -33.75 30.63
CA GLU A 285 -11.25 -34.76 31.69
C GLU A 285 -12.11 -34.26 32.86
N ALA A 286 -11.93 -33.01 33.28
CA ALA A 286 -12.77 -32.39 34.31
C ALA A 286 -14.24 -32.27 33.88
N LEU A 287 -14.50 -31.96 32.61
CA LEU A 287 -15.86 -31.94 32.05
C LEU A 287 -16.47 -33.34 31.97
N LEU A 288 -15.68 -34.33 31.53
CA LEU A 288 -16.11 -35.73 31.48
C LEU A 288 -16.37 -36.30 32.88
N ALA A 289 -15.61 -35.89 33.89
CA ALA A 289 -15.89 -36.26 35.28
C ALA A 289 -17.25 -35.73 35.76
N GLN A 290 -17.72 -34.60 35.19
CA GLN A 290 -19.04 -34.03 35.46
C GLN A 290 -20.14 -34.62 34.56
N ARG A 291 -19.84 -35.59 33.70
CA ARG A 291 -20.81 -36.17 32.75
C ARG A 291 -22.09 -36.62 33.43
N GLN A 292 -21.99 -37.41 34.51
CA GLN A 292 -23.16 -37.92 35.22
C GLN A 292 -24.01 -36.77 35.78
N ALA A 293 -23.37 -35.77 36.39
CA ALA A 293 -24.07 -34.60 36.93
C ALA A 293 -24.77 -33.77 35.83
N ILE A 294 -24.16 -33.65 34.64
CA ILE A 294 -24.77 -32.98 33.48
C ILE A 294 -25.95 -33.79 32.93
N GLU A 295 -25.80 -35.11 32.79
CA GLU A 295 -26.87 -36.02 32.33
C GLU A 295 -28.05 -36.02 33.32
N ASP A 296 -27.77 -36.11 34.63
CA ASP A 296 -28.77 -36.04 35.70
C ASP A 296 -29.46 -34.67 35.73
N GLY A 297 -28.70 -33.58 35.61
CA GLY A 297 -29.24 -32.22 35.55
C GLY A 297 -30.11 -31.99 34.32
N TYR A 298 -29.74 -32.56 33.17
CA TYR A 298 -30.56 -32.53 31.96
C TYR A 298 -31.84 -33.35 32.11
N ALA A 299 -31.76 -34.55 32.71
CA ALA A 299 -32.95 -35.37 32.99
C ALA A 299 -33.90 -34.67 33.97
N ALA A 300 -33.36 -34.01 35.01
CA ALA A 300 -34.14 -33.19 35.93
C ALA A 300 -34.81 -32.00 35.21
N LEU A 301 -34.09 -31.30 34.33
CA LEU A 301 -34.65 -30.22 33.52
C LEU A 301 -35.74 -30.72 32.57
N ALA A 302 -35.55 -31.86 31.92
CA ALA A 302 -36.55 -32.47 31.05
C ALA A 302 -37.82 -32.85 31.82
N THR A 303 -37.65 -33.41 33.02
CA THR A 303 -38.76 -33.73 33.94
C THR A 303 -39.50 -32.45 34.36
N ALA A 304 -38.77 -31.42 34.82
CA ALA A 304 -39.35 -30.15 35.22
C ALA A 304 -40.09 -29.45 34.07
N ARG A 305 -39.57 -29.51 32.84
CA ARG A 305 -40.27 -28.99 31.64
C ARG A 305 -41.54 -29.76 31.32
N SER A 306 -41.50 -31.09 31.42
CA SER A 306 -42.70 -31.92 31.24
C SER A 306 -43.76 -31.61 32.29
N GLU A 307 -43.35 -31.42 33.55
CA GLU A 307 -44.24 -31.00 34.64
C GLU A 307 -44.81 -29.61 34.40
N GLU A 308 -43.98 -28.64 34.02
CA GLU A 308 -44.42 -27.29 33.64
C GLU A 308 -45.47 -27.35 32.53
N GLU A 309 -45.23 -28.13 31.48
CA GLU A 309 -46.17 -28.27 30.38
C GLU A 309 -47.49 -28.94 30.83
N ALA A 310 -47.42 -29.93 31.72
CA ALA A 310 -48.60 -30.54 32.34
C ALA A 310 -49.38 -29.53 33.20
N TRP A 311 -48.70 -28.71 34.00
CA TRP A 311 -49.30 -27.63 34.79
C TRP A 311 -49.89 -26.55 33.89
N ARG A 312 -49.24 -26.20 32.79
CA ARG A 312 -49.73 -25.25 31.80
C ARG A 312 -51.01 -25.75 31.13
N LYS A 313 -51.09 -27.04 30.78
CA LYS A 313 -52.32 -27.67 30.28
C LYS A 313 -53.43 -27.65 31.33
N ARG A 314 -53.13 -27.98 32.59
CA ARG A 314 -54.09 -27.88 33.71
C ARG A 314 -54.60 -26.44 33.91
N LEU A 315 -53.72 -25.44 33.85
CA LEU A 315 -54.08 -24.03 33.96
C LEU A 315 -54.94 -23.56 32.78
N GLN A 316 -54.62 -23.99 31.55
CA GLN A 316 -55.46 -23.72 30.38
C GLN A 316 -56.85 -24.35 30.50
N ALA A 317 -56.97 -25.53 31.10
CA ALA A 317 -58.26 -26.18 31.39
C ALA A 317 -59.02 -25.53 32.56
N LEU A 318 -58.31 -24.94 33.52
CA LEU A 318 -58.92 -24.25 34.67
C LEU A 318 -59.56 -22.92 34.27
N ARG A 319 -58.95 -22.16 33.35
CA ARG A 319 -59.47 -20.86 32.89
C ARG A 319 -60.94 -20.89 32.39
N PRO A 320 -61.37 -21.81 31.50
CA PRO A 320 -62.78 -21.88 31.11
C PRO A 320 -63.68 -22.32 32.27
N LEU A 321 -63.19 -23.15 33.19
CA LEU A 321 -63.95 -23.55 34.39
C LEU A 321 -64.12 -22.38 35.37
N GLU A 322 -63.12 -21.53 35.57
CA GLU A 322 -63.21 -20.30 36.37
C GLU A 322 -64.16 -19.29 35.72
N GLN A 323 -64.10 -19.14 34.39
CA GLN A 323 -65.05 -18.30 33.66
C GLN A 323 -66.49 -18.81 33.79
N GLU A 324 -66.68 -20.14 33.71
CA GLU A 324 -67.97 -20.77 33.89
C GLU A 324 -68.47 -20.68 35.33
N GLN A 325 -67.59 -20.84 36.32
CA GLN A 325 -67.90 -20.62 37.74
C GLN A 325 -68.33 -19.16 37.96
N GLN A 326 -67.59 -18.17 37.43
CA GLN A 326 -67.96 -16.76 37.55
C GLN A 326 -69.28 -16.46 36.84
N ARG A 327 -69.54 -17.06 35.67
CA ARG A 327 -70.82 -16.94 34.95
C ARG A 327 -71.97 -17.50 35.78
N LEU A 328 -71.81 -18.71 36.32
CA LEU A 328 -72.81 -19.35 37.18
C LEU A 328 -73.00 -18.59 38.49
N GLN A 329 -71.94 -18.04 39.08
CA GLN A 329 -72.01 -17.24 40.30
C GLN A 329 -72.72 -15.90 40.07
N ARG A 330 -72.49 -15.24 38.93
CA ARG A 330 -73.27 -14.05 38.53
C ARG A 330 -74.73 -14.40 38.29
N ALA A 331 -75.00 -15.48 37.55
CA ALA A 331 -76.36 -15.95 37.32
C ALA A 331 -77.09 -16.31 38.63
N TRP A 332 -76.39 -16.92 39.58
CA TRP A 332 -76.92 -17.22 40.91
C TRP A 332 -77.17 -15.95 41.72
N LEU A 333 -76.26 -14.98 41.71
CA LEU A 333 -76.46 -13.68 42.39
C LEU A 333 -77.62 -12.90 41.80
N GLU A 334 -77.78 -12.88 40.47
CA GLU A 334 -78.92 -12.26 39.80
C GLU A 334 -80.23 -12.98 40.12
N ALA A 335 -80.24 -14.31 40.10
CA ALA A 335 -81.40 -15.10 40.49
C ALA A 335 -81.77 -14.90 41.97
N LYS A 336 -80.77 -14.85 42.86
CA LYS A 336 -80.94 -14.56 44.28
C LYS A 336 -81.52 -13.16 44.49
N ALA A 337 -80.98 -12.14 43.83
CA ALA A 337 -81.50 -10.77 43.92
C ALA A 337 -82.94 -10.66 43.42
N ARG A 338 -83.29 -11.35 42.32
CA ARG A 338 -84.68 -11.42 41.82
C ARG A 338 -85.60 -12.10 42.83
N ALA A 339 -85.16 -13.21 43.44
CA ALA A 339 -85.93 -13.91 44.45
C ALA A 339 -86.10 -13.08 45.74
N GLU A 340 -85.05 -12.38 46.19
CA GLU A 340 -85.11 -11.49 47.35
C GLU A 340 -86.03 -10.28 47.09
N GLN A 341 -86.00 -9.70 45.89
CA GLN A 341 -86.95 -8.65 45.48
C GLN A 341 -88.39 -9.15 45.42
N ALA A 342 -88.63 -10.34 44.84
CA ALA A 342 -89.95 -10.95 44.82
C ALA A 342 -90.47 -11.24 46.24
N LEU A 343 -89.59 -11.74 47.13
CA LEU A 343 -89.93 -12.00 48.53
C LEU A 343 -90.25 -10.70 49.30
N THR A 344 -89.48 -9.62 49.09
CA THR A 344 -89.76 -8.33 49.76
C THR A 344 -91.08 -7.72 49.27
N LEU A 345 -91.40 -7.87 47.99
CA LEU A 345 -92.69 -7.42 47.44
C LEU A 345 -93.85 -8.23 48.03
N ALA A 346 -93.75 -9.56 48.03
CA ALA A 346 -94.76 -10.45 48.61
C ALA A 346 -94.94 -10.24 50.12
N GLN A 347 -93.86 -9.99 50.86
CA GLN A 347 -93.92 -9.67 52.29
C GLN A 347 -94.63 -8.35 52.56
N ARG A 348 -94.42 -7.31 51.73
CA ARG A 348 -95.18 -6.05 51.85
C ARG A 348 -96.66 -6.25 51.56
N GLU A 349 -97.00 -6.98 50.50
CA GLU A 349 -98.38 -7.28 50.13
C GLU A 349 -99.09 -8.11 51.24
N ALA A 350 -98.40 -9.09 51.83
CA ALA A 350 -98.92 -9.87 52.94
C ALA A 350 -99.11 -9.02 54.21
N GLN A 351 -98.17 -8.11 54.52
CA GLN A 351 -98.24 -7.26 55.71
C GLN A 351 -99.37 -6.22 55.60
N GLU A 352 -99.58 -5.63 54.41
CA GLU A 352 -100.72 -4.75 54.16
C GLU A 352 -102.07 -5.49 54.25
N ALA A 353 -102.15 -6.69 53.69
CA ALA A 353 -103.37 -7.50 53.77
C ALA A 353 -103.66 -7.99 55.20
N GLU A 354 -102.62 -8.27 56.01
CA GLU A 354 -102.78 -8.66 57.43
C GLU A 354 -103.31 -7.49 58.27
N THR A 355 -102.83 -6.25 58.05
CA THR A 355 -103.39 -5.06 58.71
C THR A 355 -104.85 -4.80 58.35
N ARG A 356 -105.26 -5.06 57.10
CA ARG A 356 -106.67 -4.91 56.67
C ARG A 356 -107.58 -6.03 57.20
N ALA A 357 -107.05 -7.24 57.40
CA ALA A 357 -107.79 -8.32 58.02
C ALA A 357 -108.05 -8.06 59.52
N ARG A 358 -107.09 -7.45 60.24
CA ARG A 358 -107.27 -7.10 61.67
C ARG A 358 -108.30 -5.99 61.89
N SER A 359 -108.47 -5.05 60.95
CA SER A 359 -109.51 -4.00 61.05
C SER A 359 -110.93 -4.52 60.74
N ALA A 360 -111.07 -5.66 60.05
CA ALA A 360 -112.37 -6.26 59.74
C ALA A 360 -113.15 -6.71 60.99
N ALA A 361 -112.45 -7.19 62.02
CA ALA A 361 -113.08 -7.62 63.27
C ALA A 361 -113.70 -6.45 64.04
N GLY A 362 -113.01 -5.30 64.11
CA GLY A 362 -113.51 -4.08 64.76
C GLY A 362 -114.68 -3.44 64.00
N LEU A 363 -114.62 -3.40 62.66
CA LEU A 363 -115.71 -2.87 61.83
C LEU A 363 -116.99 -3.73 61.90
N SER A 364 -116.87 -5.03 62.18
CA SER A 364 -118.02 -5.93 62.31
C SER A 364 -118.83 -5.69 63.60
N GLU A 365 -118.16 -5.37 64.72
CA GLU A 365 -118.84 -5.03 65.98
C GLU A 365 -119.56 -3.68 65.89
N ASP A 366 -118.94 -2.70 65.25
CA ASP A 366 -119.54 -1.37 65.05
C ASP A 366 -120.77 -1.43 64.12
N ALA A 367 -120.75 -2.27 63.09
CA ALA A 367 -121.90 -2.50 62.20
C ALA A 367 -123.09 -3.18 62.90
N ALA A 368 -122.84 -4.03 63.91
CA ALA A 368 -123.90 -4.68 64.68
C ALA A 368 -124.61 -3.68 65.61
N ARG A 369 -123.85 -2.78 66.25
CA ARG A 369 -124.39 -1.76 67.16
C ARG A 369 -125.30 -0.76 66.43
N VAL A 370 -124.87 -0.23 65.29
CA VAL A 370 -125.65 0.76 64.51
C VAL A 370 -126.94 0.13 63.93
N ARG A 371 -126.91 -1.16 63.55
CA ARG A 371 -128.11 -1.86 63.05
C ARG A 371 -129.20 -2.02 64.11
N GLN A 372 -128.85 -2.37 65.35
CA GLN A 372 -129.82 -2.47 66.44
C GLN A 372 -130.51 -1.13 66.76
N GLU A 373 -129.78 -0.03 66.64
CA GLU A 373 -130.29 1.32 66.92
C GLU A 373 -131.26 1.80 65.83
N ILE A 374 -131.01 1.43 64.56
CA ILE A 374 -131.93 1.69 63.43
C ILE A 374 -133.23 0.89 63.58
N GLU A 375 -133.16 -0.39 63.96
CA GLU A 375 -134.37 -1.22 64.18
C GLU A 375 -135.26 -0.71 65.32
N HIS A 376 -134.66 -0.12 66.36
CA HIS A 376 -135.42 0.51 67.44
C HIS A 376 -136.21 1.74 66.96
N LEU A 377 -135.57 2.59 66.16
CA LEU A 377 -136.20 3.79 65.60
C LEU A 377 -137.26 3.45 64.52
N HIS A 378 -137.09 2.38 63.74
CA HIS A 378 -138.12 1.91 62.81
C HIS A 378 -139.41 1.49 63.52
N ARG A 379 -139.32 0.81 64.68
CA ARG A 379 -140.51 0.47 65.48
C ARG A 379 -141.27 1.71 65.97
N GLN A 380 -140.54 2.74 66.38
CA GLN A 380 -141.14 4.02 66.76
C GLN A 380 -141.82 4.73 65.56
N GLN A 381 -141.35 4.52 64.33
CA GLN A 381 -141.97 5.07 63.13
C GLN A 381 -143.36 4.46 62.85
N GLU A 382 -143.52 3.15 63.05
CA GLU A 382 -144.82 2.48 62.92
C GLU A 382 -145.82 2.95 63.99
N GLU A 383 -145.34 3.18 65.22
CA GLU A 383 -146.15 3.67 66.34
C GLU A 383 -146.71 5.08 66.08
N ALA A 384 -145.90 5.97 65.48
CA ALA A 384 -146.35 7.30 65.05
C ALA A 384 -147.43 7.25 63.96
N LEU A 385 -147.35 6.28 63.04
CA LEU A 385 -148.37 6.06 62.02
C LEU A 385 -149.73 5.64 62.63
N GLY A 386 -149.71 4.78 63.64
CA GLY A 386 -150.91 4.36 64.37
C GLY A 386 -151.59 5.52 65.12
N LEU A 387 -150.81 6.36 65.80
CA LEU A 387 -151.32 7.54 66.51
C LEU A 387 -151.97 8.57 65.57
N ARG A 388 -151.42 8.74 64.35
CA ARG A 388 -152.04 9.62 63.33
C ARG A 388 -153.41 9.12 62.86
N GLN A 389 -153.58 7.80 62.70
CA GLN A 389 -154.88 7.21 62.33
C GLN A 389 -155.92 7.37 63.44
N GLN A 390 -155.53 7.21 64.71
CA GLN A 390 -156.41 7.44 65.85
C GLN A 390 -156.92 8.88 65.91
N LEU A 391 -156.05 9.87 65.69
CA LEU A 391 -156.44 11.28 65.66
C LEU A 391 -157.46 11.60 64.55
N ALA A 392 -157.30 10.99 63.38
CA ALA A 392 -158.28 11.15 62.30
C ALA A 392 -159.66 10.56 62.65
N GLY A 393 -159.70 9.42 63.35
CA GLY A 393 -160.95 8.78 63.80
C GLY A 393 -161.68 9.55 64.89
N LEU A 394 -160.95 10.15 65.83
CA LEU A 394 -161.52 11.01 66.88
C LEU A 394 -162.16 12.28 66.30
N ALA A 395 -161.51 12.91 65.31
CA ALA A 395 -162.05 14.08 64.63
C ALA A 395 -163.38 13.79 63.91
N ALA A 396 -163.51 12.63 63.27
CA ALA A 396 -164.75 12.19 62.63
C ALA A 396 -165.88 11.96 63.64
N SER A 397 -165.57 11.30 64.76
CA SER A 397 -166.54 11.02 65.83
C SER A 397 -167.08 12.29 66.49
N ARG A 398 -166.23 13.32 66.64
CA ARG A 398 -166.63 14.64 67.14
C ARG A 398 -167.65 15.32 66.22
N SER A 399 -167.43 15.25 64.90
CA SER A 399 -168.34 15.82 63.91
C SER A 399 -169.71 15.15 63.93
N GLN A 400 -169.75 13.83 64.16
CA GLN A 400 -171.00 13.07 64.20
C GLN A 400 -171.87 13.47 65.41
N GLN A 401 -171.26 13.59 66.61
CA GLN A 401 -171.98 13.99 67.83
C GLN A 401 -172.50 15.43 67.77
N GLN A 402 -171.78 16.34 67.10
CA GLN A 402 -172.24 17.70 66.87
C GLN A 402 -173.51 17.74 66.00
N THR A 403 -173.58 16.90 64.98
CA THR A 403 -174.72 16.83 64.05
C THR A 403 -175.97 16.25 64.75
N GLU A 404 -175.80 15.23 65.59
CA GLU A 404 -176.91 14.63 66.35
C GLU A 404 -177.51 15.63 67.35
N LYS A 405 -176.66 16.42 68.02
CA LYS A 405 -177.10 17.48 68.93
C LYS A 405 -178.01 18.51 68.22
N GLU A 406 -177.59 18.97 67.04
CA GLU A 406 -178.33 19.96 66.25
C GLU A 406 -179.69 19.41 65.79
N ARG A 407 -179.74 18.13 65.40
CA ARG A 407 -180.98 17.45 65.00
C ARG A 407 -182.00 17.40 66.14
N VAL A 408 -181.58 17.02 67.34
CA VAL A 408 -182.43 16.88 68.53
C VAL A 408 -182.96 18.25 69.00
N GLU A 409 -182.16 19.31 68.90
CA GLU A 409 -182.59 20.68 69.25
C GLU A 409 -183.71 21.21 68.33
N VAL A 410 -183.67 20.87 67.03
CA VAL A 410 -184.71 21.25 66.07
C VAL A 410 -186.03 20.53 66.35
N GLU A 411 -185.96 19.24 66.72
CA GLU A 411 -187.13 18.42 67.06
C GLU A 411 -187.80 18.94 68.34
N GLY A 412 -187.01 19.37 69.33
CA GLY A 412 -187.50 20.00 70.56
C GLY A 412 -188.21 21.34 70.33
N LYS A 413 -187.76 22.14 69.36
CA LYS A 413 -188.45 23.40 69.00
C LYS A 413 -189.85 23.17 68.44
N ARG A 414 -189.99 22.23 67.49
CA ARG A 414 -191.29 21.90 66.87
C ARG A 414 -192.32 21.38 67.87
N LEU A 415 -191.86 20.63 68.87
CA LEU A 415 -192.76 20.09 69.88
C LEU A 415 -193.28 21.16 70.86
N ARG A 416 -192.44 22.16 71.18
CA ARG A 416 -192.86 23.33 71.97
C ARG A 416 -193.95 24.15 71.28
N GLU A 417 -193.79 24.43 69.99
CA GLU A 417 -194.79 25.19 69.21
C GLU A 417 -196.17 24.50 69.22
N ARG A 418 -196.20 23.16 69.17
CA ARG A 418 -197.44 22.37 69.26
C ARG A 418 -198.10 22.44 70.65
N GLN A 419 -197.31 22.46 71.71
CA GLN A 419 -197.82 22.59 73.08
C GLN A 419 -198.44 23.98 73.31
N GLU A 420 -197.83 25.00 72.74
CA GLU A 420 -198.27 26.39 72.88
C GLU A 420 -199.62 26.65 72.19
N MET A 421 -199.87 26.04 71.01
CA MET A 421 -201.17 26.11 70.34
C MET A 421 -202.32 25.44 71.12
N LEU A 422 -202.02 24.48 72.00
CA LEU A 422 -203.05 23.82 72.83
C LEU A 422 -203.46 24.68 74.04
N ARG A 423 -202.55 25.53 74.54
CA ARG A 423 -202.78 26.40 75.70
C ARG A 423 -203.67 27.61 75.39
N SER A 424 -203.71 28.08 74.15
CA SER A 424 -204.33 29.37 73.79
C SER A 424 -205.86 29.39 73.67
N GLY A 425 -206.56 28.26 73.84
CA GLY A 425 -208.03 28.25 73.95
C GLY A 425 -208.82 28.37 72.63
N GLU A 426 -208.18 28.47 71.47
CA GLU A 426 -208.83 28.80 70.20
C GLU A 426 -209.67 27.70 69.55
N THR A 427 -209.63 26.46 70.04
CA THR A 427 -210.34 25.36 69.36
C THR A 427 -211.13 24.47 70.33
N ALA A 428 -212.45 24.48 70.16
CA ALA A 428 -213.39 23.53 70.78
C ALA A 428 -213.35 22.13 70.09
N THR A 429 -212.29 21.86 69.33
CA THR A 429 -212.12 20.63 68.51
C THR A 429 -210.66 20.28 68.33
N CYS A 430 -210.35 18.98 68.38
CA CYS A 430 -208.99 18.45 68.30
C CYS A 430 -208.31 18.80 66.96
N PRO A 431 -207.10 19.39 66.96
CA PRO A 431 -206.36 19.70 65.73
C PRO A 431 -205.82 18.47 64.99
N VAL A 432 -205.87 17.28 65.60
CA VAL A 432 -205.45 16.01 64.95
C VAL A 432 -206.65 15.18 64.46
N CYS A 433 -207.81 15.21 65.14
CA CYS A 433 -208.91 14.29 64.84
C CYS A 433 -210.34 14.87 64.78
N ARG A 434 -210.54 16.20 64.91
CA ARG A 434 -211.83 16.92 64.74
C ARG A 434 -213.00 16.50 65.65
N ARG A 435 -212.81 15.68 66.68
CA ARG A 435 -213.82 15.49 67.74
C ARG A 435 -213.88 16.72 68.67
N PRO A 436 -215.06 17.07 69.23
CA PRO A 436 -215.16 18.13 70.23
C PRO A 436 -214.31 17.75 71.44
N LEU A 437 -213.46 18.68 71.89
CA LEU A 437 -212.64 18.46 73.09
C LEU A 437 -213.33 19.06 74.30
N ASP A 438 -213.65 18.17 75.22
CA ASP A 438 -213.88 18.41 76.62
C ASP A 438 -212.58 18.73 77.38
N GLU A 439 -212.72 19.29 78.57
CA GLU A 439 -211.61 19.74 79.43
C GLU A 439 -210.60 18.63 79.75
N GLU A 440 -211.03 17.36 79.78
CA GLU A 440 -210.19 16.19 80.05
C GLU A 440 -209.18 15.89 78.93
N GLY A 441 -209.59 16.03 77.66
CA GLY A 441 -208.73 15.75 76.51
C GLY A 441 -207.59 16.77 76.33
N ARG A 442 -207.78 18.00 76.82
CA ARG A 442 -206.79 19.08 76.69
C ARG A 442 -205.62 18.86 77.66
N GLY A 443 -205.91 18.40 78.87
CA GLY A 443 -204.90 18.08 79.89
C GLY A 443 -204.03 16.86 79.58
N HIS A 444 -204.54 15.89 78.81
CA HIS A 444 -203.75 14.72 78.37
C HIS A 444 -202.66 15.11 77.37
N LEU A 445 -203.02 15.90 76.36
CA LEU A 445 -202.10 16.32 75.28
C LEU A 445 -200.95 17.21 75.78
N GLU A 446 -201.20 18.05 76.79
CA GLU A 446 -200.14 18.86 77.40
C GLU A 446 -199.06 18.04 78.10
N ARG A 447 -199.46 17.02 78.88
CA ARG A 447 -198.52 16.16 79.61
C ARG A 447 -197.68 15.32 78.67
N GLU A 448 -198.26 14.87 77.56
CA GLU A 448 -197.57 14.07 76.55
C GLU A 448 -196.43 14.88 75.89
N TYR A 449 -196.70 16.13 75.51
CA TYR A 449 -195.68 17.01 74.94
C TYR A 449 -194.61 17.43 75.95
N GLU A 450 -194.96 17.62 77.22
CA GLU A 450 -193.99 17.95 78.26
C GLU A 450 -193.01 16.80 78.52
N THR A 451 -193.50 15.55 78.50
CA THR A 451 -192.67 14.34 78.65
C THR A 451 -191.69 14.18 77.48
N GLN A 452 -192.15 14.39 76.25
CA GLN A 452 -191.31 14.31 75.05
C GLN A 452 -190.23 15.41 75.00
N LEU A 453 -190.55 16.63 75.46
CA LEU A 453 -189.56 17.72 75.58
C LEU A 453 -188.47 17.43 76.62
N GLN A 454 -188.80 16.70 77.68
CA GLN A 454 -187.83 16.28 78.69
C GLN A 454 -186.83 15.25 78.12
N GLY A 455 -187.32 14.27 77.35
CA GLY A 455 -186.46 13.28 76.69
C GLY A 455 -185.48 13.89 75.68
N LEU A 456 -185.91 14.92 74.93
CA LEU A 456 -185.04 15.63 73.99
C LEU A 456 -183.94 16.43 74.71
N ARG A 457 -184.20 16.97 75.91
CA ARG A 457 -183.15 17.67 76.71
C ARG A 457 -182.06 16.72 77.20
N GLU A 458 -182.41 15.49 77.56
CA GLU A 458 -181.42 14.50 78.00
C GLU A 458 -180.48 14.07 76.85
N GLN A 459 -181.02 13.90 75.64
CA GLN A 459 -180.23 13.57 74.45
C GLN A 459 -179.21 14.66 74.09
N VAL A 460 -179.58 15.94 74.20
CA VAL A 460 -178.64 17.06 73.98
C VAL A 460 -177.51 17.06 75.01
N ARG A 461 -177.81 16.74 76.27
CA ARG A 461 -176.80 16.70 77.34
C ARG A 461 -175.81 15.54 77.14
N ALA A 462 -176.31 14.36 76.74
CA ALA A 462 -175.48 13.20 76.42
C ALA A 462 -174.52 13.48 75.24
N ALA A 463 -175.01 14.13 74.18
CA ALA A 463 -174.18 14.52 73.04
C ALA A 463 -173.06 15.53 73.44
N GLN A 464 -173.35 16.46 74.35
CA GLN A 464 -172.34 17.40 74.85
C GLN A 464 -171.26 16.75 75.72
N GLU A 465 -171.62 15.78 76.58
CA GLU A 465 -170.63 15.02 77.36
C GLU A 465 -169.73 14.15 76.49
N ALA A 466 -170.30 13.48 75.48
CA ALA A 466 -169.53 12.69 74.51
C ALA A 466 -168.49 13.55 73.76
N MET A 467 -168.85 14.77 73.34
CA MET A 467 -167.91 15.68 72.68
C MET A 467 -166.76 16.13 73.59
N LYS A 468 -167.01 16.35 74.89
CA LYS A 468 -165.94 16.68 75.85
C LYS A 468 -164.95 15.52 76.03
N GLY A 469 -165.45 14.28 76.09
CA GLY A 469 -164.62 13.08 76.17
C GLY A 469 -163.71 12.92 74.96
N ILE A 470 -164.23 13.17 73.75
CA ILE A 470 -163.45 13.08 72.50
C ILE A 470 -162.34 14.13 72.45
N ALA A 471 -162.60 15.37 72.89
CA ALA A 471 -161.61 16.45 72.89
C ALA A 471 -160.42 16.18 73.83
N ALA A 472 -160.65 15.52 74.97
CA ALA A 472 -159.58 15.12 75.87
C ALA A 472 -158.67 14.06 75.23
N ALA A 473 -159.26 13.06 74.58
CA ALA A 473 -158.52 12.00 73.88
C ALA A 473 -157.69 12.53 72.69
N GLU A 474 -158.18 13.53 71.95
CA GLU A 474 -157.42 14.18 70.87
C GLU A 474 -156.13 14.84 71.39
N THR A 475 -156.18 15.44 72.59
CA THR A 475 -155.04 16.18 73.14
C THR A 475 -153.94 15.22 73.61
N GLU A 476 -154.31 14.10 74.21
CA GLU A 476 -153.37 13.07 74.68
C GLU A 476 -152.64 12.39 73.51
N ALA A 477 -153.38 12.01 72.46
CA ALA A 477 -152.79 11.40 71.26
C ALA A 477 -151.86 12.37 70.49
N GLN A 478 -152.14 13.69 70.48
CA GLN A 478 -151.25 14.69 69.89
C GLN A 478 -149.92 14.83 70.64
N GLN A 479 -149.93 14.77 71.98
CA GLN A 479 -148.71 14.87 72.78
C GLN A 479 -147.80 13.65 72.60
N ALA A 480 -148.37 12.44 72.55
CA ALA A 480 -147.62 11.21 72.31
C ALA A 480 -146.93 11.22 70.92
N LEU A 481 -147.64 11.68 69.87
CA LEU A 481 -147.10 11.77 68.52
C LEU A 481 -145.89 12.72 68.44
N ALA A 482 -145.95 13.86 69.12
CA ALA A 482 -144.88 14.87 69.11
C ALA A 482 -143.58 14.38 69.78
N GLN A 483 -143.66 13.49 70.78
CA GLN A 483 -142.46 12.90 71.40
C GLN A 483 -141.75 11.93 70.46
N ILE A 484 -142.51 11.06 69.78
CA ILE A 484 -141.97 10.07 68.85
C ILE A 484 -141.29 10.74 67.64
N GLU A 485 -141.89 11.81 67.10
CA GLU A 485 -141.31 12.56 65.98
C GLU A 485 -139.97 13.23 66.30
N ARG A 486 -139.67 13.54 67.57
CA ARG A 486 -138.35 14.07 67.97
C ARG A 486 -137.27 13.01 67.95
N ALA A 487 -137.57 11.77 68.36
CA ALA A 487 -136.61 10.66 68.35
C ALA A 487 -136.23 10.26 66.90
N LEU A 488 -137.21 10.27 65.98
CA LEU A 488 -137.02 9.90 64.57
C LEU A 488 -136.10 10.85 63.76
N ARG A 489 -135.75 12.04 64.26
CA ARG A 489 -134.84 12.97 63.56
C ARG A 489 -133.43 12.44 63.39
N SER A 490 -133.00 11.51 64.24
CA SER A 490 -131.66 10.90 64.20
C SER A 490 -131.52 9.74 63.20
N LEU A 491 -132.64 9.24 62.65
CA LEU A 491 -132.66 8.09 61.75
C LEU A 491 -131.82 8.26 60.47
N PRO A 492 -131.86 9.41 59.75
CA PRO A 492 -131.11 9.57 58.50
C PRO A 492 -129.59 9.57 58.69
N SER A 493 -129.09 10.10 59.81
CA SER A 493 -127.64 10.11 60.08
C SER A 493 -127.12 8.72 60.43
N LEU A 494 -127.89 7.94 61.19
CA LEU A 494 -127.52 6.56 61.54
C LEU A 494 -127.54 5.65 60.31
N GLN A 495 -128.49 5.82 59.39
CA GLN A 495 -128.52 5.09 58.12
C GLN A 495 -127.29 5.38 57.24
N ARG A 496 -126.79 6.62 57.23
CA ARG A 496 -125.57 6.98 56.50
C ARG A 496 -124.33 6.34 57.12
N GLN A 497 -124.24 6.35 58.44
CA GLN A 497 -123.14 5.76 59.20
C GLN A 497 -123.10 4.23 59.03
N ALA A 498 -124.26 3.57 58.94
CA ALA A 498 -124.33 2.14 58.63
C ALA A 498 -123.76 1.80 57.24
N ALA A 499 -124.11 2.59 56.21
CA ALA A 499 -123.63 2.37 54.85
C ALA A 499 -122.10 2.56 54.72
N GLU A 500 -121.52 3.55 55.41
CA GLU A 500 -120.07 3.78 55.43
C GLU A 500 -119.32 2.61 56.08
N ILE A 501 -119.83 2.08 57.19
CA ILE A 501 -119.24 0.94 57.89
C ILE A 501 -119.36 -0.34 57.04
N GLU A 502 -120.49 -0.59 56.37
CA GLU A 502 -120.66 -1.76 55.50
C GLU A 502 -119.71 -1.73 54.29
N THR A 503 -119.49 -0.55 53.70
CA THR A 503 -118.56 -0.39 52.58
C THR A 503 -117.11 -0.66 53.02
N ALA A 504 -116.72 -0.18 54.21
CA ALA A 504 -115.41 -0.44 54.79
C ALA A 504 -115.21 -1.93 55.15
N LEU A 505 -116.26 -2.59 55.63
CA LEU A 505 -116.24 -4.02 55.96
C LEU A 505 -116.05 -4.88 54.70
N GLU A 506 -116.74 -4.57 53.60
CA GLU A 506 -116.64 -5.33 52.35
C GLU A 506 -115.23 -5.25 51.74
N GLN A 507 -114.59 -4.07 51.80
CA GLN A 507 -113.20 -3.90 51.36
C GLN A 507 -112.21 -4.66 52.25
N ALA A 508 -112.43 -4.68 53.56
CA ALA A 508 -111.59 -5.41 54.50
C ALA A 508 -111.71 -6.94 54.33
N GLN A 509 -112.91 -7.46 54.06
CA GLN A 509 -113.14 -8.89 53.80
C GLN A 509 -112.53 -9.37 52.48
N ARG A 510 -112.58 -8.56 51.41
CA ARG A 510 -111.88 -8.89 50.15
C ARG A 510 -110.37 -8.96 50.34
N GLY A 511 -109.80 -8.08 51.16
CA GLY A 511 -108.38 -8.15 51.55
C GLY A 511 -108.04 -9.42 52.33
N ALA A 512 -108.90 -9.82 53.28
CA ALA A 512 -108.71 -11.04 54.07
C ALA A 512 -108.77 -12.33 53.22
N ALA A 513 -109.62 -12.38 52.19
CA ALA A 513 -109.73 -13.54 51.29
C ALA A 513 -108.49 -13.76 50.40
N ALA A 514 -107.69 -12.72 50.14
CA ALA A 514 -106.46 -12.81 49.34
C ALA A 514 -105.23 -13.25 50.16
N LEU A 515 -105.31 -13.24 51.50
CA LEU A 515 -104.19 -13.54 52.41
C LEU A 515 -103.59 -14.96 52.23
N PRO A 516 -104.39 -16.04 52.07
CA PRO A 516 -103.85 -17.40 51.97
C PRO A 516 -103.00 -17.63 50.70
N ALA A 517 -103.32 -16.93 49.61
CA ALA A 517 -102.60 -17.04 48.34
C ALA A 517 -101.27 -16.27 48.33
N LEU A 518 -101.10 -15.28 49.21
CA LEU A 518 -99.86 -14.50 49.36
C LEU A 518 -98.89 -15.12 50.39
N GLN A 519 -99.38 -16.04 51.23
CA GLN A 519 -98.58 -16.74 52.26
C GLN A 519 -98.07 -18.12 51.82
N ALA A 520 -98.57 -18.67 50.71
CA ALA A 520 -98.11 -19.90 50.07
C ALA A 520 -97.02 -19.59 49.04
#